data_AF-A0A7S0G0S5-F1
#
_entry.id   AF-A0A7S0G0S5-F1
#
_cell.length_a   1.000
_cell.length_b   1.000
_cell.length_c   1.000
_cell.angle_alpha   90.00
_cell.angle_beta   90.00
_cell.angle_gamma   90.00
#
_symmetry.space_group_name_H-M   'P 1'
#
loop_
_entity.id
_entity.type
_entity.pdbx_description
1 polymer ?
#
loop_
_entity_poly.entity_id
_entity_poly.type
_entity_poly.pdbx_seq_one_letter_code
_entity_poly.pdbx_strand_id
1 'polypeptide(L)'
;VTREGLTIHSIPIGTRQYIEHECRRLQNKHETLFKEISSLPTEELPIQLALYRYCAETRLDYTLRCLAYPFGRALAREADSMSRYHLEVLFGGLSTTALVEDELIHPVNEQISLPCRWGGLGFATRARIQPIAFFSAWAQTLRDHAGQWPYITEVERQVRQGGDIHTSHLGRLQVSTETIGEQIRASSRAIERRLCPD
;
A
#
# COMPACT_ATOMS: atom_id res chain seq x y z
N VAL A 1 -7.39 15.56 -20.80
CA VAL A 1 -7.15 14.23 -20.18
C VAL A 1 -7.67 14.28 -18.75
N THR A 2 -8.84 13.71 -18.50
CA THR A 2 -9.62 13.90 -17.27
C THR A 2 -9.11 12.98 -16.15
N ARG A 3 -8.64 13.57 -15.04
CA ARG A 3 -8.27 12.85 -13.81
C ARG A 3 -9.53 12.53 -13.00
N GLU A 4 -10.35 11.60 -13.49
CA GLU A 4 -11.52 11.16 -12.74
C GLU A 4 -11.11 10.11 -11.70
N GLY A 5 -11.56 10.30 -10.47
CA GLY A 5 -11.36 9.35 -9.38
C GLY A 5 -11.87 9.86 -8.05
N LEU A 6 -11.89 8.96 -7.07
CA LEU A 6 -12.34 9.18 -5.71
C LEU A 6 -11.37 8.48 -4.76
N THR A 7 -11.06 9.12 -3.63
CA THR A 7 -10.25 8.51 -2.57
C THR A 7 -11.16 8.13 -1.41
N ILE A 8 -11.26 6.83 -1.14
CA ILE A 8 -12.06 6.27 -0.04
C ILE A 8 -11.11 5.73 1.01
N HIS A 9 -11.20 6.22 2.25
CA HIS A 9 -10.33 5.80 3.35
C HIS A 9 -8.81 5.79 2.99
N SER A 10 -8.35 6.80 2.25
CA SER A 10 -6.97 6.92 1.74
C SER A 10 -6.60 6.00 0.57
N ILE A 11 -7.54 5.21 0.04
CA ILE A 11 -7.33 4.35 -1.13
C ILE A 11 -7.89 5.03 -2.38
N PRO A 12 -7.04 5.33 -3.38
CA PRO A 12 -7.50 5.94 -4.62
C PRO A 12 -8.15 4.92 -5.55
N ILE A 13 -9.33 5.28 -6.08
CA ILE A 13 -10.10 4.50 -7.04
C ILE A 13 -10.45 5.41 -8.22
N GLY A 14 -10.23 4.95 -9.44
CA GLY A 14 -10.60 5.72 -10.63
C GLY A 14 -9.67 5.46 -11.79
N THR A 15 -9.47 6.49 -12.61
CA THR A 15 -8.57 6.44 -13.76
C THR A 15 -7.13 6.16 -13.33
N ARG A 16 -6.37 5.51 -14.21
CA ARG A 16 -4.94 5.22 -13.99
C ARG A 16 -4.15 6.47 -13.59
N GLN A 17 -4.39 7.59 -14.26
CA GLN A 17 -3.70 8.85 -14.01
C GLN A 17 -4.04 9.44 -12.64
N TYR A 18 -5.28 9.28 -12.17
CA TYR A 18 -5.69 9.66 -10.82
C TYR A 18 -4.97 8.80 -9.78
N ILE A 19 -4.98 7.47 -9.95
CA ILE A 19 -4.32 6.55 -9.02
C ILE A 19 -2.82 6.82 -8.94
N GLU A 20 -2.13 6.97 -10.08
CA GLU A 20 -0.70 7.29 -10.11
C GLU A 20 -0.37 8.64 -9.45
N HIS A 21 -1.24 9.65 -9.62
CA HIS A 21 -1.10 10.93 -8.94
C HIS A 21 -1.24 10.79 -7.42
N GLU A 22 -2.26 10.07 -6.96
CA GLU A 22 -2.50 9.84 -5.54
C GLU A 22 -1.41 8.96 -4.89
N CYS A 23 -0.89 7.95 -5.60
CA CYS A 23 0.26 7.17 -5.15
C CYS A 23 1.49 8.05 -4.93
N ARG A 24 1.81 8.96 -5.86
CA ARG A 24 2.92 9.92 -5.68
C ARG A 24 2.68 10.85 -4.49
N ARG A 25 1.45 11.35 -4.34
CA ARG A 25 1.08 12.19 -3.19
C ARG A 25 1.25 11.44 -1.87
N LEU A 26 0.89 10.15 -1.85
CA LEU A 26 1.03 9.29 -0.68
C LEU A 26 2.49 8.99 -0.35
N GLN A 27 3.34 8.77 -1.37
CA GLN A 27 4.79 8.61 -1.22
C GLN A 27 5.39 9.84 -0.55
N ASN A 28 5.15 11.03 -1.11
CA ASN A 28 5.68 12.29 -0.55
C ASN A 28 5.23 12.52 0.91
N LYS A 29 3.99 12.15 1.24
CA LYS A 29 3.49 12.22 2.62
C LYS A 29 4.22 11.27 3.57
N HIS A 30 4.48 10.04 3.14
CA HIS A 30 5.21 9.08 3.95
C HIS A 30 6.69 9.44 4.09
N GLU A 31 7.31 9.94 3.03
CA GLU A 31 8.67 10.47 3.08
C GLU A 31 8.77 11.63 4.08
N THR A 32 7.80 12.55 4.08
CA THR A 32 7.75 13.65 5.06
C THR A 32 7.61 13.11 6.49
N LEU A 33 6.70 12.15 6.70
CA LEU A 33 6.52 11.51 8.00
C LEU A 33 7.80 10.80 8.47
N PHE A 34 8.50 10.09 7.59
CA PHE A 34 9.76 9.44 7.93
C PHE A 34 10.84 10.45 8.28
N LYS A 35 10.93 11.57 7.56
CA LYS A 35 11.85 12.68 7.92
C LYS A 35 11.53 13.26 9.29
N GLU A 36 10.26 13.48 9.61
CA GLU A 36 9.84 13.97 10.93
C GLU A 36 10.22 12.98 12.04
N ILE A 37 9.96 11.68 11.85
CA ILE A 37 10.36 10.64 12.81
C ILE A 37 11.89 10.60 12.98
N SER A 38 12.65 10.66 11.88
CA SER A 38 14.12 10.69 11.91
C SER A 38 14.69 11.97 12.51
N SER A 39 13.91 13.05 12.59
CA SER A 39 14.35 14.34 13.18
C SER A 39 14.17 14.43 14.70
N LEU A 40 13.52 13.44 15.32
CA LEU A 40 13.40 13.38 16.78
C LEU A 40 14.79 13.22 17.43
N PRO A 41 14.96 13.58 18.71
CA PRO A 41 16.23 13.41 19.42
C PRO A 41 16.72 11.97 19.39
N THR A 42 18.02 11.74 19.18
CA THR A 42 18.60 10.39 19.09
C THR A 42 18.49 9.61 20.40
N GLU A 43 18.38 10.31 21.53
CA GLU A 43 18.11 9.73 22.85
C GLU A 43 16.73 9.05 22.91
N GLU A 44 15.83 9.38 21.97
CA GLU A 44 14.49 8.83 21.84
C GLU A 44 14.40 7.73 20.77
N LEU A 45 15.51 7.07 20.40
CA LEU A 45 15.54 5.98 19.42
C LEU A 45 14.44 4.92 19.65
N PRO A 46 14.13 4.46 20.89
CA PRO A 46 13.01 3.54 21.11
C PRO A 46 11.64 4.10 20.67
N ILE A 47 11.41 5.41 20.87
CA ILE A 47 10.18 6.09 20.45
C ILE A 47 10.14 6.22 18.92
N GLN A 48 11.27 6.58 18.31
CA GLN A 48 11.39 6.65 16.85
C GLN A 48 11.06 5.31 16.20
N LEU A 49 11.66 4.21 16.69
CA LEU A 49 11.40 2.87 16.18
C LEU A 49 9.95 2.42 16.41
N ALA A 50 9.35 2.81 17.53
CA ALA A 50 7.94 2.55 17.80
C ALA A 50 7.02 3.30 16.83
N LEU A 51 7.25 4.61 16.62
CA LEU A 51 6.48 5.41 15.66
C LEU A 51 6.64 4.88 14.23
N TYR A 52 7.86 4.51 13.88
CA TYR A 52 8.16 3.93 12.59
C TYR A 52 7.34 2.64 12.36
N ARG A 53 7.43 1.69 13.30
CA ARG A 53 6.76 0.38 13.18
C ARG A 53 5.23 0.45 13.30
N TYR A 54 4.72 1.18 14.28
CA TYR A 54 3.29 1.14 14.63
C TYR A 54 2.47 2.23 13.93
N CYS A 55 3.10 3.32 13.47
CA CYS A 55 2.37 4.41 12.83
C CYS A 55 2.67 4.50 11.34
N ALA A 56 3.93 4.71 10.97
CA ALA A 56 4.27 4.95 9.57
C ALA A 56 4.09 3.69 8.72
N GLU A 57 4.60 2.55 9.21
CA GLU A 57 4.56 1.30 8.47
C GLU A 57 3.15 0.69 8.37
N THR A 58 2.38 0.77 9.45
CA THR A 58 1.00 0.26 9.45
C THR A 58 0.10 1.01 8.44
N ARG A 59 0.33 2.32 8.25
CA ARG A 59 -0.40 3.13 7.24
C ARG A 59 -0.05 2.72 5.80
N LEU A 60 1.23 2.43 5.53
CA LEU A 60 1.67 1.90 4.24
C LEU A 60 1.08 0.53 3.97
N ASP A 61 1.16 -0.39 4.94
CA ASP A 61 0.66 -1.76 4.80
C ASP A 61 -0.84 -1.81 4.51
N TYR A 62 -1.63 -0.96 5.17
CA TYR A 62 -3.05 -0.80 4.86
C TYR A 62 -3.25 -0.40 3.39
N THR A 63 -2.53 0.62 2.93
CA THR A 63 -2.64 1.09 1.55
C THR A 63 -2.27 -0.01 0.56
N LEU A 64 -1.17 -0.73 0.80
CA LEU A 64 -0.68 -1.78 -0.08
C LEU A 64 -1.62 -2.99 -0.19
N ARG A 65 -2.39 -3.27 0.87
CA ARG A 65 -3.43 -4.31 0.87
C ARG A 65 -4.65 -3.93 0.05
N CYS A 66 -5.00 -2.66 0.02
CA CYS A 66 -6.24 -2.19 -0.63
C CYS A 66 -6.02 -1.63 -2.04
N LEU A 67 -4.80 -1.21 -2.37
CA LEU A 67 -4.46 -0.64 -3.66
C LEU A 67 -4.37 -1.72 -4.75
N ALA A 68 -4.93 -1.43 -5.92
CA ALA A 68 -4.91 -2.35 -7.05
C ALA A 68 -3.48 -2.82 -7.39
N TYR A 69 -3.34 -4.12 -7.64
CA TYR A 69 -2.07 -4.84 -7.80
C TYR A 69 -0.94 -4.10 -8.54
N PRO A 70 -1.12 -3.61 -9.78
CA PRO A 70 -0.01 -2.99 -10.52
C PRO A 70 0.52 -1.71 -9.85
N PHE A 71 -0.37 -0.92 -9.22
CA PHE A 71 0.00 0.30 -8.51
C PHE A 71 0.55 0.00 -7.11
N GLY A 72 -0.08 -0.96 -6.42
CA GLY A 72 0.38 -1.45 -5.11
C GLY A 72 1.80 -2.01 -5.18
N ARG A 73 2.14 -2.78 -6.21
CA ARG A 73 3.49 -3.33 -6.38
C ARG A 73 4.55 -2.26 -6.66
N ALA A 74 4.22 -1.25 -7.46
CA ALA A 74 5.12 -0.13 -7.72
C ALA A 74 5.34 0.71 -6.45
N LEU A 75 4.25 1.04 -5.75
CA LEU A 75 4.30 1.76 -4.48
C LEU A 75 5.09 0.98 -3.41
N ALA A 76 4.91 -0.34 -3.33
CA ALA A 76 5.60 -1.20 -2.37
C ALA A 76 7.12 -1.20 -2.57
N ARG A 77 7.59 -1.21 -3.83
CA ARG A 77 9.03 -1.13 -4.14
C ARG A 77 9.62 0.20 -3.68
N GLU A 78 8.92 1.29 -3.95
CA GLU A 78 9.36 2.61 -3.54
C GLU A 78 9.35 2.74 -2.01
N ALA A 79 8.28 2.25 -1.37
CA ALA A 79 8.19 2.21 0.09
C ALA A 79 9.33 1.40 0.71
N ASP A 80 9.68 0.24 0.16
CA ASP A 80 10.83 -0.55 0.65
C ASP A 80 12.15 0.23 0.53
N SER A 81 12.38 0.96 -0.56
CA SER A 81 13.56 1.80 -0.73
C SER A 81 13.61 2.96 0.27
N MET A 82 12.50 3.70 0.41
CA MET A 82 12.39 4.80 1.37
C MET A 82 12.57 4.30 2.81
N SER A 83 11.95 3.17 3.14
CA SER A 83 12.01 2.60 4.48
C SER A 83 13.44 2.19 4.86
N ARG A 84 14.16 1.56 3.93
CA ARG A 84 15.57 1.21 4.13
C ARG A 84 16.43 2.45 4.36
N TYR A 85 16.30 3.45 3.49
CA TYR A 85 17.06 4.70 3.62
C TYR A 85 16.86 5.35 5.00
N HIS A 86 15.61 5.48 5.47
CA HIS A 86 15.34 6.11 6.76
C HIS A 86 15.79 5.26 7.95
N LEU A 87 15.69 3.94 7.87
CA LEU A 87 16.20 3.06 8.92
C LEU A 87 17.73 3.07 8.96
N GLU A 88 18.40 3.13 7.82
CA GLU A 88 19.85 3.32 7.73
C GLU A 88 20.27 4.65 8.37
N VAL A 89 19.51 5.73 8.16
CA VAL A 89 19.76 7.01 8.84
C VAL A 89 19.57 6.89 10.36
N LEU A 90 18.51 6.21 10.81
CA LEU A 90 18.17 6.04 12.23
C LEU A 90 19.19 5.18 13.00
N PHE A 91 19.63 4.06 12.42
CA PHE A 91 20.65 3.20 13.02
C PHE A 91 22.08 3.68 12.77
N GLY A 92 22.26 4.48 11.73
CA GLY A 92 23.54 4.90 11.20
C GLY A 92 24.28 5.87 12.10
N GLY A 93 23.74 7.06 12.40
CA GLY A 93 24.44 8.11 13.20
C GLY A 93 25.87 8.51 12.74
N LEU A 94 26.44 7.83 11.74
CA LEU A 94 27.75 8.03 11.18
C LEU A 94 27.57 9.00 10.02
N SER A 95 28.00 10.22 10.30
CA SER A 95 28.30 11.29 9.37
C SER A 95 28.39 10.86 7.91
N THR A 96 27.89 11.75 7.06
CA THR A 96 28.25 12.05 5.66
C THR A 96 29.76 12.04 5.30
N THR A 97 30.61 11.35 6.05
CA THR A 97 32.06 11.26 5.89
C THR A 97 32.56 9.86 6.26
N ALA A 98 32.14 8.83 5.53
CA ALA A 98 33.04 7.73 5.20
C ALA A 98 32.36 6.81 4.17
N LEU A 99 33.03 6.69 3.04
CA LEU A 99 32.95 5.58 2.11
C LEU A 99 33.16 4.27 2.87
N VAL A 100 32.12 3.69 3.47
CA VAL A 100 32.13 2.27 3.83
C VAL A 100 31.05 1.60 2.99
N GLU A 101 31.52 1.22 1.81
CA GLU A 101 30.87 0.37 0.83
C GLU A 101 30.31 -0.90 1.50
N ASP A 102 29.04 -1.20 1.22
CA ASP A 102 28.34 -2.51 1.25
C ASP A 102 28.37 -3.39 2.54
N GLU A 103 29.47 -3.46 3.29
CA GLU A 103 29.70 -4.46 4.35
C GLU A 103 28.89 -4.23 5.64
N LEU A 104 28.52 -2.98 5.97
CA LEU A 104 27.68 -2.65 7.14
C LEU A 104 26.19 -2.53 6.80
N ILE A 105 25.86 -2.27 5.54
CA ILE A 105 24.49 -2.07 5.06
C ILE A 105 23.73 -3.40 5.01
N HIS A 106 24.42 -4.47 4.60
CA HIS A 106 23.83 -5.81 4.53
C HIS A 106 23.42 -6.38 5.91
N PRO A 107 24.27 -6.37 6.96
CA PRO A 107 23.92 -6.91 8.27
C PRO A 107 22.83 -6.11 8.99
N VAL A 108 22.79 -4.77 8.83
CA VAL A 108 21.70 -3.95 9.39
C VAL A 108 20.37 -4.32 8.75
N ASN A 109 20.33 -4.45 7.43
CA ASN A 109 19.12 -4.83 6.69
C ASN A 109 18.65 -6.26 7.03
N GLU A 110 19.57 -7.21 7.20
CA GLU A 110 19.25 -8.56 7.65
C GLU A 110 18.68 -8.56 9.07
N GLN A 111 19.33 -7.88 10.01
CA GLN A 111 18.91 -7.79 11.40
C GLN A 111 17.53 -7.15 11.53
N ILE A 112 17.30 -6.06 10.81
CA ILE A 112 16.01 -5.34 10.79
C ILE A 112 14.86 -6.23 10.30
N SER A 113 15.15 -7.09 9.32
CA SER A 113 14.16 -8.01 8.74
C SER A 113 13.75 -9.14 9.69
N LEU A 114 14.56 -9.43 10.72
CA LEU A 114 14.24 -10.48 11.69
C LEU A 114 13.01 -10.12 12.53
N PRO A 115 12.19 -11.12 12.95
CA PRO A 115 11.14 -10.90 13.93
C PRO A 115 11.68 -10.30 15.23
N CYS A 116 10.87 -9.49 15.92
CA CYS A 116 11.31 -8.85 17.18
C CYS A 116 11.70 -9.83 18.28
N ARG A 117 11.11 -11.04 18.29
CA ARG A 117 11.52 -12.12 19.20
C ARG A 117 12.98 -12.58 19.01
N TRP A 118 13.59 -12.23 17.87
CA TRP A 118 14.99 -12.53 17.53
C TRP A 118 15.85 -11.25 17.48
N GLY A 119 15.36 -10.14 18.05
CA GLY A 119 16.11 -8.88 18.13
C GLY A 119 16.07 -8.02 16.85
N GLY A 120 15.17 -8.31 15.90
CA GLY A 120 14.94 -7.46 14.74
C GLY A 120 13.71 -6.54 14.87
N LEU A 121 13.26 -5.95 13.76
CA LEU A 121 12.09 -5.07 13.70
C LEU A 121 10.90 -5.67 12.94
N GLY A 122 11.13 -6.78 12.24
CA GLY A 122 10.13 -7.49 11.46
C GLY A 122 9.74 -6.77 10.17
N PHE A 123 10.61 -5.91 9.62
CA PHE A 123 10.34 -5.26 8.33
C PHE A 123 10.60 -6.25 7.19
N ALA A 124 9.53 -6.87 6.71
CA ALA A 124 9.57 -7.67 5.50
C ALA A 124 9.52 -6.77 4.26
N THR A 125 10.17 -7.21 3.17
CA THR A 125 10.07 -6.56 1.85
C THR A 125 8.62 -6.53 1.38
N ARG A 126 8.00 -5.35 1.38
CA ARG A 126 6.60 -5.13 1.00
C ARG A 126 6.34 -5.56 -0.43
N ALA A 127 7.28 -5.31 -1.34
CA ALA A 127 7.14 -5.72 -2.73
C ALA A 127 6.97 -7.23 -2.91
N ARG A 128 7.47 -8.03 -1.96
CA ARG A 128 7.32 -9.50 -1.95
C ARG A 128 5.97 -9.93 -1.40
N ILE A 129 5.47 -9.27 -0.35
CA ILE A 129 4.23 -9.66 0.34
C ILE A 129 2.98 -9.00 -0.25
N GLN A 130 3.11 -7.84 -0.90
CA GLN A 130 1.99 -7.04 -1.42
C GLN A 130 1.04 -7.84 -2.34
N PRO A 131 1.52 -8.68 -3.28
CA PRO A 131 0.64 -9.49 -4.11
C PRO A 131 -0.31 -10.35 -3.26
N ILE A 132 0.28 -11.08 -2.32
CA ILE A 132 -0.44 -12.02 -1.45
C ILE A 132 -1.38 -11.26 -0.53
N ALA A 133 -0.91 -10.15 0.04
CA ALA A 133 -1.68 -9.32 0.96
C ALA A 133 -2.93 -8.71 0.28
N PHE A 134 -2.79 -8.23 -0.95
CA PHE A 134 -3.90 -7.75 -1.77
C PHE A 134 -4.92 -8.86 -2.05
N PHE A 135 -4.48 -10.00 -2.58
CA PHE A 135 -5.39 -11.11 -2.89
C PHE A 135 -6.06 -11.69 -1.65
N SER A 136 -5.37 -11.77 -0.51
CA SER A 136 -5.96 -12.23 0.74
C SER A 136 -7.04 -11.29 1.27
N ALA A 137 -6.81 -9.97 1.20
CA ALA A 137 -7.80 -8.98 1.62
C ALA A 137 -9.04 -9.04 0.71
N TRP A 138 -8.81 -9.21 -0.58
CA TRP A 138 -9.88 -9.36 -1.55
C TRP A 138 -10.66 -10.65 -1.34
N ALA A 139 -9.99 -11.80 -1.22
CA ALA A 139 -10.64 -13.09 -0.98
C ALA A 139 -11.49 -13.11 0.30
N GLN A 140 -11.04 -12.43 1.36
CA GLN A 140 -11.84 -12.26 2.57
C GLN A 140 -13.11 -11.44 2.29
N THR A 141 -12.98 -10.31 1.59
CA THR A 141 -14.11 -9.46 1.22
C THR A 141 -15.11 -10.20 0.33
N LEU A 142 -14.62 -10.98 -0.65
CA LEU A 142 -15.48 -11.78 -1.51
C LEU A 142 -16.28 -12.81 -0.70
N ARG A 143 -15.63 -13.52 0.22
CA ARG A 143 -16.30 -14.49 1.11
C ARG A 143 -17.41 -13.84 1.92
N ASP A 144 -17.16 -12.67 2.49
CA ASP A 144 -18.10 -11.99 3.39
C ASP A 144 -19.30 -11.39 2.64
N HIS A 145 -19.15 -11.12 1.33
CA HIS A 145 -20.18 -10.52 0.48
C HIS A 145 -20.66 -11.42 -0.67
N ALA A 146 -20.26 -12.70 -0.67
CA ALA A 146 -20.69 -13.69 -1.64
C ALA A 146 -22.20 -13.90 -1.53
N GLY A 147 -22.95 -13.35 -2.49
CA GLY A 147 -24.42 -13.38 -2.54
C GLY A 147 -25.09 -12.02 -2.42
N GLN A 148 -24.38 -10.98 -1.97
CA GLN A 148 -24.92 -9.61 -1.99
C GLN A 148 -24.65 -8.93 -3.33
N TRP A 149 -23.48 -9.18 -3.94
CA TRP A 149 -23.07 -8.54 -5.20
C TRP A 149 -22.89 -9.59 -6.31
N PRO A 150 -23.76 -9.62 -7.33
CA PRO A 150 -23.70 -10.59 -8.43
C PRO A 150 -22.36 -10.61 -9.18
N TYR A 151 -21.68 -9.46 -9.22
CA TYR A 151 -20.38 -9.30 -9.88
C TYR A 151 -19.25 -10.06 -9.17
N ILE A 152 -19.28 -10.16 -7.83
CA ILE A 152 -18.28 -10.88 -7.04
C ILE A 152 -18.31 -12.38 -7.37
N THR A 153 -19.51 -12.95 -7.53
CA THR A 153 -19.70 -14.35 -7.88
C THR A 153 -19.10 -14.70 -9.25
N GLU A 154 -19.12 -13.77 -10.21
CA GLU A 154 -18.51 -13.96 -11.52
C GLU A 154 -16.97 -13.97 -11.45
N VAL A 155 -16.38 -13.08 -10.64
CA VAL A 155 -14.92 -13.08 -10.44
C VAL A 155 -14.47 -14.33 -9.67
N GLU A 156 -15.21 -14.76 -8.65
CA GLU A 156 -14.95 -16.03 -7.95
C GLU A 156 -15.02 -17.24 -8.88
N ARG A 157 -16.01 -17.27 -9.78
CA ARG A 157 -16.16 -18.33 -10.80
C ARG A 157 -14.96 -18.36 -11.74
N GLN A 158 -14.50 -17.21 -12.22
CA GLN A 158 -13.34 -17.11 -13.10
C GLN A 158 -12.04 -17.57 -12.42
N VAL A 159 -11.83 -17.20 -11.15
CA VAL A 159 -10.66 -17.63 -10.37
C VAL A 159 -10.70 -19.14 -10.09
N ARG A 160 -11.86 -19.71 -9.77
CA ARG A 160 -12.02 -21.17 -9.53
C ARG A 160 -11.84 -22.02 -10.78
N GLN A 161 -12.12 -21.49 -11.96
CA GLN A 161 -12.03 -22.21 -13.23
C GLN A 161 -10.60 -22.33 -13.78
N GLY A 162 -9.58 -21.89 -13.02
CA GLY A 162 -8.18 -22.05 -13.42
C GLY A 162 -7.80 -21.21 -14.64
N GLY A 163 -8.52 -20.12 -14.90
CA GLY A 163 -8.09 -19.15 -15.91
C GLY A 163 -6.74 -18.58 -15.50
N ASP A 164 -5.70 -18.82 -16.31
CA ASP A 164 -4.40 -18.20 -16.10
C ASP A 164 -4.60 -16.72 -15.84
N ILE A 165 -4.21 -16.27 -14.65
CA ILE A 165 -4.14 -14.84 -14.32
C ILE A 165 -2.89 -14.30 -15.01
N HIS A 166 -2.83 -14.44 -16.34
CA HIS A 166 -1.92 -13.70 -17.18
C HIS A 166 -2.22 -12.22 -16.93
N THR A 167 -1.16 -11.45 -16.75
CA THR A 167 -1.14 -10.00 -16.51
C THR A 167 -1.99 -9.17 -17.48
N SER A 168 -2.44 -9.75 -18.60
CA SER A 168 -3.43 -9.22 -19.54
C SER A 168 -4.87 -9.18 -19.01
N HIS A 169 -5.27 -10.07 -18.10
CA HIS A 169 -6.61 -10.11 -17.51
C HIS A 169 -6.85 -9.06 -16.42
N LEU A 170 -5.78 -8.59 -15.76
CA LEU A 170 -5.83 -7.46 -14.81
C LEU A 170 -6.19 -6.14 -15.52
N GLY A 171 -5.87 -6.01 -16.81
CA GLY A 171 -6.33 -4.91 -17.66
C GLY A 171 -7.83 -4.95 -17.96
N ARG A 172 -8.49 -6.13 -17.92
CA ARG A 172 -9.95 -6.24 -18.04
C ARG A 172 -10.68 -5.97 -16.72
N LEU A 173 -10.04 -6.23 -15.58
CA LEU A 173 -10.53 -5.71 -14.29
C LEU A 173 -10.49 -4.16 -14.25
N GLN A 174 -9.55 -3.51 -14.96
CA GLN A 174 -9.58 -2.05 -15.17
C GLN A 174 -10.78 -1.59 -16.03
N VAL A 175 -11.17 -2.33 -17.06
CA VAL A 175 -12.41 -2.02 -17.82
C VAL A 175 -13.64 -2.15 -16.92
N SER A 176 -13.62 -3.11 -15.97
CA SER A 176 -14.68 -3.17 -14.96
C SER A 176 -14.62 -2.06 -13.91
N THR A 177 -13.46 -1.41 -13.68
CA THR A 177 -13.41 -0.25 -12.76
C THR A 177 -14.13 0.98 -13.29
N GLU A 178 -14.30 1.12 -14.61
CA GLU A 178 -15.17 2.15 -15.20
C GLU A 178 -16.65 1.89 -14.89
N THR A 179 -17.08 0.64 -15.03
CA THR A 179 -18.44 0.19 -14.67
C THR A 179 -18.69 0.31 -13.16
N ILE A 180 -17.69 -0.03 -12.33
CA ILE A 180 -17.72 0.17 -10.88
C ILE A 180 -17.77 1.68 -10.56
N GLY A 181 -17.02 2.50 -11.27
CA GLY A 181 -17.06 3.97 -11.12
C GLY A 181 -18.42 4.56 -11.48
N GLU A 182 -19.08 4.05 -12.52
CA GLU A 182 -20.47 4.43 -12.88
C GLU A 182 -21.48 3.98 -11.82
N GLN A 183 -21.37 2.77 -11.29
CA GLN A 183 -22.26 2.27 -10.24
C GLN A 183 -22.05 2.97 -8.89
N ILE A 184 -20.81 3.31 -8.53
CA ILE A 184 -20.51 4.13 -7.35
C ILE A 184 -21.06 5.54 -7.52
N ARG A 185 -20.95 6.15 -8.72
CA ARG A 185 -21.56 7.45 -9.03
C ARG A 185 -23.09 7.40 -9.03
N ALA A 186 -23.70 6.31 -9.50
CA ALA A 186 -25.14 6.11 -9.45
C ALA A 186 -25.63 5.94 -8.00
N SER A 187 -24.90 5.16 -7.19
CA SER A 187 -25.21 4.93 -5.77
C SER A 187 -25.01 6.19 -4.94
N SER A 188 -23.95 6.96 -5.18
CA SER A 188 -23.70 8.23 -4.47
C SER A 188 -24.79 9.26 -4.76
N ARG A 189 -25.22 9.41 -6.02
CA ARG A 189 -26.35 10.29 -6.39
C ARG A 189 -27.68 9.84 -5.78
N ALA A 190 -27.90 8.53 -5.66
CA ALA A 190 -29.09 7.99 -5.00
C ALA A 190 -29.08 8.24 -3.49
N ILE A 191 -27.91 8.22 -2.86
CA ILE A 191 -27.72 8.55 -1.44
C ILE A 191 -27.91 10.06 -1.21
N GLU A 192 -27.34 10.92 -2.05
CA GLU A 192 -27.52 12.38 -1.97
C GLU A 192 -28.99 12.79 -2.07
N ARG A 193 -29.76 12.20 -2.99
CA ARG A 193 -31.22 12.44 -3.10
C ARG A 193 -32.02 11.96 -1.90
N ARG A 194 -31.51 11.00 -1.13
CA ARG A 194 -32.15 10.54 0.12
C ARG A 194 -31.78 11.42 1.32
N LEU A 195 -30.61 12.04 1.30
CA LEU A 195 -30.11 12.88 2.39
C LEU A 195 -30.51 14.36 2.26
N CYS A 196 -30.80 14.83 1.05
CA CYS A 196 -31.39 16.14 0.78
C CYS A 196 -32.60 15.97 -0.16
N PRO A 197 -33.80 15.69 0.40
CA PRO A 197 -35.04 15.84 -0.36
C PRO A 197 -35.35 17.34 -0.52
N ASP A 198 -35.74 17.75 -1.72
CA ASP A 198 -36.22 19.12 -2.01
C ASP A 198 -37.40 19.51 -1.09
#